data_AF-A0A412HVK6-F1
#
_entry.id   AF-A0A412HVK6-F1
#
_cell.length_a   1.000
_cell.length_b   1.000
_cell.length_c   1.000
_cell.angle_alpha   90.00
_cell.angle_beta   90.00
_cell.angle_gamma   90.00
#
_symmetry.space_group_name_H-M   'P 1'
#
loop_
_entity.id
_entity.type
_entity.pdbx_description
1 polymer ?
#
loop_
_entity_poly.entity_id
_entity_poly.type
_entity_poly.pdbx_seq_one_letter_code
_entity_poly.pdbx_strand_id
1 'polypeptide(L)'
;SKLVPVGKKFVRHEIEFVPAKLKVRDIYTTTYECRKCRANGKSVMKSPGIPEPVIPHSYASAESVAFVMKQKFVNGVPLYRQESEWKQM
;
A
#
# COMPACT_ATOMS: atom_id res chain seq x y z
N SER A 1 9.27 4.91 -27.81
CA SER A 1 10.42 4.12 -27.31
C SER A 1 9.97 3.13 -26.25
N LYS A 2 10.41 1.87 -26.29
CA LYS A 2 10.07 0.85 -25.29
C LYS A 2 10.79 1.14 -23.97
N LEU A 3 10.04 1.12 -22.86
CA LEU A 3 10.56 1.23 -21.50
C LEU A 3 10.91 -0.17 -20.98
N VAL A 4 12.03 -0.29 -20.26
CA VAL A 4 12.53 -1.56 -19.70
C VAL A 4 12.59 -1.42 -18.18
N PRO A 5 12.09 -2.43 -17.42
CA PRO A 5 12.20 -2.40 -15.97
C PRO A 5 13.66 -2.52 -15.53
N VAL A 6 14.07 -1.69 -14.57
CA VAL A 6 15.44 -1.66 -14.03
C VAL A 6 15.49 -2.20 -12.61
N GLY A 7 14.50 -1.85 -11.78
CA GLY A 7 14.50 -2.22 -10.39
C GLY A 7 13.16 -2.01 -9.72
N LYS A 8 13.01 -2.62 -8.54
CA LYS A 8 11.85 -2.45 -7.66
C LYS A 8 12.27 -1.58 -6.48
N LYS A 9 11.43 -0.60 -6.14
CA LYS A 9 11.58 0.25 -4.95
C LYS A 9 10.46 -0.10 -3.97
N PHE A 10 10.83 -0.37 -2.73
CA PHE A 10 9.87 -0.53 -1.64
C PHE A 10 9.21 0.81 -1.33
N VAL A 11 7.89 0.79 -1.08
CA VAL A 11 7.08 1.99 -0.89
C VAL A 11 6.58 2.05 0.54
N ARG A 12 5.82 1.03 0.96
CA ARG A 12 5.20 0.93 2.29
C ARG A 12 4.62 -0.45 2.55
N HIS A 13 4.28 -0.70 3.81
CA HIS A 13 3.47 -1.82 4.26
C HIS A 13 2.01 -1.39 4.39
N GLU A 14 1.07 -2.24 4.01
CA GLU A 14 -0.36 -2.04 4.24
C GLU A 14 -0.98 -3.32 4.82
N ILE A 15 -1.95 -3.18 5.73
CA ILE A 15 -2.74 -4.31 6.23
C ILE A 15 -3.80 -4.68 5.19
N GLU A 16 -3.78 -5.93 4.75
CA GLU A 16 -4.84 -6.52 3.95
C GLU A 16 -5.82 -7.24 4.88
N PHE A 17 -7.08 -6.82 4.84
CA PHE A 17 -8.14 -7.44 5.64
C PHE A 17 -8.81 -8.54 4.84
N VAL A 18 -8.41 -9.78 5.07
CA VAL A 18 -9.13 -10.96 4.56
C VAL A 18 -10.04 -11.46 5.68
N PRO A 19 -11.32 -11.75 5.44
CA PRO A 19 -12.21 -12.24 6.50
C PRO A 19 -11.56 -13.42 7.27
N ALA A 20 -11.40 -13.24 8.58
CA ALA A 20 -10.72 -14.13 9.54
C ALA A 20 -9.18 -14.17 9.55
N LYS A 21 -8.46 -13.37 8.74
CA LYS A 21 -6.99 -13.30 8.76
C LYS A 21 -6.46 -11.91 8.46
N LEU A 22 -5.51 -11.45 9.26
CA LEU A 22 -4.74 -10.23 8.97
C LEU A 22 -3.43 -10.57 8.26
N LYS A 23 -3.13 -9.84 7.19
CA LYS A 23 -1.86 -9.97 6.46
C LYS A 23 -1.23 -8.61 6.27
N VAL A 24 0.10 -8.57 6.31
CA VAL A 24 0.88 -7.40 5.89
C VAL A 24 1.24 -7.59 4.42
N ARG A 25 0.86 -6.61 3.60
CA ARG A 25 1.15 -6.55 2.18
C ARG A 25 2.19 -5.47 1.90
N ASP A 26 3.28 -5.87 1.26
CA ASP A 26 4.37 -4.97 0.90
C ASP A 26 4.15 -4.40 -0.50
N ILE A 27 4.06 -3.07 -0.58
CA ILE A 27 3.84 -2.37 -1.83
C ILE A 27 5.21 -2.00 -2.44
N TYR A 28 5.44 -2.47 -3.66
CA TYR A 28 6.62 -2.16 -4.46
C TYR A 28 6.24 -1.42 -5.73
N THR A 29 7.04 -0.44 -6.12
CA THR A 29 6.96 0.22 -7.42
C THR A 29 8.13 -0.17 -8.30
N THR A 30 7.87 -0.33 -9.60
CA THR A 30 8.93 -0.69 -10.56
C THR A 30 9.41 0.57 -11.26
N THR A 31 10.71 0.82 -11.20
CA THR A 31 11.36 1.91 -11.94
C THR A 31 11.72 1.42 -13.33
N TYR A 32 11.36 2.22 -14.33
CA TYR A 32 11.59 1.95 -15.74
C TYR A 32 12.60 2.93 -16.33
N GLU A 33 13.40 2.47 -17.29
CA GLU A 33 14.31 3.31 -18.07
C GLU A 33 14.06 3.16 -19.57
N CYS A 34 14.43 4.19 -20.33
CA CYS A 34 14.56 4.12 -21.78
C CYS A 34 16.03 3.87 -22.17
N ARG A 35 16.36 2.66 -22.61
CA ARG A 35 17.74 2.30 -23.02
C ARG A 35 18.27 3.14 -24.18
N LYS A 36 17.43 3.45 -25.18
CA LYS A 36 17.80 4.31 -26.32
C LYS A 36 18.11 5.75 -25.87
N CYS A 37 17.35 6.26 -24.90
CA CYS A 37 17.51 7.61 -24.39
C CYS A 37 18.78 7.71 -23.52
N ARG A 38 19.07 6.65 -22.75
CA ARG A 38 20.31 6.53 -21.97
C ARG A 38 21.56 6.54 -22.86
N ALA A 39 21.54 5.84 -23.99
CA ALA A 39 22.65 5.86 -24.96
C ALA A 39 22.90 7.26 -25.55
N ASN A 40 21.85 8.07 -25.69
CA ASN A 40 21.93 9.44 -26.20
C ASN A 40 22.16 10.49 -25.09
N GLY A 41 22.63 10.08 -23.90
CA GLY A 41 22.91 10.99 -22.77
C GLY A 41 21.68 11.58 -22.06
N LYS A 42 20.46 11.17 -22.44
CA LYS A 42 19.19 11.64 -21.86
C LYS A 42 18.56 10.52 -21.01
N SER A 43 19.24 10.10 -19.95
CA SER A 43 18.73 9.07 -19.04
C SER A 43 17.65 9.64 -18.13
N VAL A 44 16.39 9.28 -18.39
CA VAL A 44 15.27 9.55 -17.49
C VAL A 44 14.76 8.23 -16.94
N MET A 45 14.88 8.06 -15.62
CA MET A 45 14.21 6.98 -14.89
C MET A 45 12.80 7.46 -14.54
N LYS A 46 11.79 6.63 -14.82
CA LYS A 46 10.40 6.91 -14.47
C LYS A 46 9.85 5.78 -13.63
N SER A 47 9.28 6.13 -12.48
CA SER A 47 8.46 5.23 -11.69
C SER A 47 7.00 5.62 -11.88
N PRO A 48 6.07 4.65 -11.95
CA PRO A 48 4.64 4.97 -11.98
C PRO A 48 4.24 5.67 -10.68
N GLY A 49 3.29 6.60 -10.79
CA GLY A 49 2.65 7.22 -9.64
C GLY A 49 1.86 6.17 -8.85
N ILE A 50 1.94 6.26 -7.53
CA ILE A 50 1.30 5.32 -6.60
C ILE A 50 0.29 6.12 -5.79
N PRO A 51 -0.92 5.59 -5.53
CA PRO A 51 -1.86 6.25 -4.64
C PRO A 51 -1.23 6.54 -3.28
N GLU A 52 -1.48 7.74 -2.75
CA GLU A 52 -1.03 8.12 -1.42
C GLU A 52 -1.71 7.25 -0.34
N PRO A 53 -0.99 6.91 0.74
CA PRO A 53 -1.59 6.15 1.83
C PRO A 53 -2.64 7.00 2.57
N VAL A 54 -3.67 6.34 3.12
CA VAL A 54 -4.70 7.02 3.92
C VAL A 54 -4.12 7.65 5.18
N ILE A 55 -3.18 6.96 5.82
CA ILE A 55 -2.42 7.47 6.97
C ILE A 55 -0.92 7.29 6.66
N PRO A 56 -0.15 8.38 6.50
CA PRO A 56 1.29 8.30 6.25
C PRO A 56 2.02 7.55 7.36
N HIS A 57 3.04 6.78 6.99
CA HIS A 57 3.88 6.00 7.93
C HIS A 57 3.13 4.99 8.81
N SER A 58 1.92 4.61 8.42
CA SER A 58 1.11 3.60 9.10
C SER A 58 0.93 2.35 8.24
N TYR A 59 0.59 1.25 8.89
CA TYR A 59 0.13 0.02 8.24
C TYR A 59 -1.35 0.10 7.83
N ALA A 60 -2.06 1.16 8.22
CA ALA A 60 -3.48 1.32 7.95
C ALA A 60 -3.76 1.43 6.44
N SER A 61 -4.41 0.41 5.89
CA SER A 61 -4.97 0.45 4.54
C SER A 61 -6.34 1.12 4.54
N ALA A 62 -6.79 1.58 3.37
CA ALA A 62 -8.14 2.13 3.21
C ALA A 62 -9.23 1.15 3.67
N GLU A 63 -9.04 -0.15 3.42
CA GLU A 63 -9.96 -1.21 3.85
C GLU A 63 -9.99 -1.36 5.38
N SER A 64 -8.83 -1.38 6.04
CA SER A 64 -8.77 -1.48 7.50
C SER A 64 -9.42 -0.29 8.20
N VAL A 65 -9.23 0.92 7.66
CA VAL A 65 -9.84 2.14 8.19
C VAL A 65 -11.36 2.09 7.99
N ALA A 66 -11.82 1.72 6.80
CA ALA A 66 -13.24 1.56 6.50
C ALA A 66 -13.91 0.52 7.42
N PHE A 67 -13.22 -0.59 7.72
CA PHE A 67 -13.72 -1.60 8.64
C PHE A 67 -13.90 -1.04 10.06
N VAL A 68 -12.87 -0.38 10.61
CA VAL A 68 -12.93 0.25 11.94
C VAL A 68 -14.05 1.29 12.01
N MET A 69 -14.18 2.14 10.97
CA MET A 69 -15.25 3.14 10.87
C MET A 69 -16.63 2.48 10.85
N LYS A 70 -16.83 1.43 10.04
CA LYS A 70 -18.10 0.70 9.99
C LYS A 70 -18.43 0.09 11.36
N GLN A 71 -17.46 -0.55 12.02
CA GLN A 71 -17.68 -1.14 13.33
C GLN A 71 -18.06 -0.08 14.37
N LYS A 72 -17.36 1.07 14.39
CA LYS A 72 -17.63 2.13 15.35
C LYS A 72 -18.97 2.82 15.12
N PHE A 73 -19.25 3.24 13.88
CA PHE A 73 -20.34 4.17 13.58
C PHE A 73 -21.62 3.48 13.10
N VAL A 74 -21.51 2.37 12.38
CA VAL A 74 -22.69 1.63 11.87
C VAL A 74 -23.12 0.59 12.90
N ASN A 75 -22.17 -0.20 13.41
CA ASN A 75 -22.48 -1.31 14.31
C ASN A 75 -22.44 -0.92 15.80
N GLY A 76 -22.00 0.30 16.13
CA GLY A 76 -21.92 0.78 17.51
C GLY A 76 -20.91 0.01 18.38
N VAL A 77 -19.92 -0.66 17.78
CA VAL A 77 -18.96 -1.47 18.52
C VAL A 77 -18.02 -0.58 19.32
N PRO A 78 -17.91 -0.79 20.65
CA PRO A 78 -16.98 -0.01 21.47
C PRO A 78 -15.52 -0.34 21.12
N LEU A 79 -14.63 0.65 21.25
CA LEU A 79 -13.24 0.54 20.77
C LEU A 79 -12.46 -0.60 21.44
N TYR A 80 -12.68 -0.84 22.74
CA TYR A 80 -12.03 -1.95 23.45
C TYR A 80 -12.40 -3.32 22.88
N ARG A 81 -13.65 -3.48 22.38
CA ARG A 81 -14.09 -4.74 21.77
C ARG A 81 -13.45 -4.92 20.40
N GLN A 82 -13.36 -3.84 19.62
CA GLN A 82 -12.62 -3.87 18.36
C GLN A 82 -11.17 -4.30 18.62
N GLU A 83 -10.49 -3.67 19.58
CA GLU A 83 -9.10 -4.03 19.93
C GLU A 83 -8.96 -5.52 20.30
N SER A 84 -9.89 -6.06 21.09
CA SER A 84 -9.92 -7.49 21.43
C SER A 84 -10.13 -8.38 20.20
N GLU A 85 -11.01 -7.99 19.28
CA GLU A 85 -11.23 -8.71 18.02
C GLU A 85 -9.96 -8.71 17.16
N TRP A 86 -9.29 -7.56 17.01
CA TRP A 86 -8.03 -7.44 16.27
C TRP A 86 -6.90 -8.31 16.85
N LYS A 87 -6.84 -8.51 18.17
CA LYS A 87 -5.88 -9.42 18.83
C LYS A 87 -6.13 -10.89 18.55
N GLN A 88 -7.34 -11.25 18.13
CA GLN A 88 -7.75 -12.63 17.86
C GLN A 88 -7.64 -13.02 16.37
N MET A 89 -7.31 -12.06 15.50
CA MET A 89 -7.17 -12.26 14.04
C MET A 89 -5.72 -12.52 13.63
#